data_AF-A0A534YYW8-F1
#
_entry.id   AF-A0A534YYW8-F1
#
_cell.length_a   1.000
_cell.length_b   1.000
_cell.length_c   1.000
_cell.angle_alpha   90.00
_cell.angle_beta   90.00
_cell.angle_gamma   90.00
#
_symmetry.space_group_name_H-M   'P 1'
#
loop_
_entity.id
_entity.type
_entity.pdbx_description
1 polymer ?
#
loop_
_entity_poly.entity_id
_entity_poly.type
_entity_poly.pdbx_seq_one_letter_code
_entity_poly.pdbx_strand_id
1 'polypeptide(L)'
;MRHTGRQLSLAFAVLALGLMGMGGLGGGRETGLPQREFRATFTDVDGTRVEATRVTAGGDTNLEGEIGRGRLRVPFDNIGRIRLEPPGEDRDRIKAEVVLREGEPVTLLVRSSTTFYGQTPSGAYQIRARDLKSIDFTR
;
A
#
# COMPACT_ATOMS: atom_id res chain seq x y z
N MET A 1 -19.51 -37.47 -41.46
CA MET A 1 -18.97 -36.18 -40.98
C MET A 1 -19.43 -35.89 -39.54
N ARG A 2 -19.04 -36.70 -38.54
CA ARG A 2 -19.47 -36.53 -37.13
C ARG A 2 -18.35 -36.69 -36.07
N HIS A 3 -17.10 -36.91 -36.49
CA HIS A 3 -15.98 -37.14 -35.57
C HIS A 3 -15.10 -35.89 -35.30
N THR A 4 -15.14 -34.88 -36.17
CA THR A 4 -14.30 -33.67 -36.06
C THR A 4 -14.74 -32.75 -34.92
N GLY A 5 -16.05 -32.64 -34.65
CA GLY A 5 -16.59 -31.76 -33.60
C GLY A 5 -16.24 -32.22 -32.18
N ARG A 6 -16.20 -33.53 -31.93
CA ARG A 6 -15.93 -34.09 -30.59
C ARG A 6 -14.47 -33.95 -30.17
N GLN A 7 -13.54 -33.94 -31.13
CA GLN A 7 -12.11 -33.73 -30.85
C GLN A 7 -11.76 -32.25 -30.61
N LEU A 8 -12.46 -31.32 -31.27
CA LEU A 8 -12.33 -29.89 -30.99
C LEU A 8 -12.80 -29.54 -29.56
N SER A 9 -13.88 -30.15 -29.08
CA SER A 9 -14.41 -29.91 -27.73
C SER A 9 -13.47 -30.41 -26.62
N LEU A 10 -12.81 -31.55 -26.81
CA LEU A 10 -11.85 -32.07 -25.84
C LEU A 10 -10.56 -31.25 -25.79
N ALA A 11 -10.07 -30.78 -26.95
CA ALA A 11 -8.89 -29.93 -27.01
C ALA A 11 -9.12 -28.57 -26.31
N PHE A 12 -10.33 -28.01 -26.43
CA PHE A 12 -10.70 -26.76 -25.76
C PHE A 12 -10.81 -26.90 -24.24
N ALA A 13 -11.30 -28.05 -23.75
CA ALA A 13 -11.42 -28.33 -22.32
C ALA A 13 -10.04 -28.48 -21.64
N VAL A 14 -9.06 -29.08 -22.31
CA VAL A 14 -7.69 -29.22 -21.80
C VAL A 14 -6.96 -27.87 -21.77
N LEU A 15 -7.20 -27.00 -22.77
CA LEU A 15 -6.62 -25.66 -22.82
C LEU A 15 -7.19 -24.74 -21.71
N ALA A 16 -8.48 -24.88 -21.37
CA ALA A 16 -9.11 -24.11 -20.30
C ALA A 16 -8.55 -24.46 -18.91
N LEU A 17 -8.14 -25.71 -18.68
CA LEU A 17 -7.48 -26.12 -17.42
C LEU A 17 -6.07 -25.54 -17.28
N GLY A 18 -5.34 -25.32 -18.38
CA GLY A 18 -4.00 -24.71 -18.34
C GLY A 18 -4.00 -23.21 -18.04
N LEU A 19 -5.07 -22.50 -18.36
CA LEU A 19 -5.21 -21.04 -18.14
C LEU A 19 -5.64 -20.68 -16.70
N MET A 20 -6.15 -21.64 -15.93
CA MET A 20 -6.52 -21.46 -14.51
C MET A 20 -5.30 -21.52 -13.56
N GLY A 21 -4.07 -21.60 -14.09
CA GLY A 21 -2.83 -21.76 -13.31
C GLY A 21 -1.99 -20.49 -13.10
N MET A 22 -2.34 -19.35 -13.70
CA MET A 22 -1.51 -18.13 -13.65
C MET A 22 -2.09 -16.98 -12.79
N GLY A 23 -2.85 -17.32 -11.74
CA GLY A 23 -3.37 -16.36 -10.76
C GLY A 23 -2.49 -16.14 -9.52
N GLY A 24 -1.29 -16.73 -9.46
CA GLY A 24 -0.46 -16.80 -8.26
C GLY A 24 0.67 -15.77 -8.17
N LEU A 25 0.43 -14.51 -8.53
CA LEU A 25 1.33 -13.38 -8.22
C LEU A 25 0.53 -12.21 -7.65
N GLY A 26 -0.33 -12.51 -6.69
CA GLY A 26 -0.89 -11.54 -5.77
C GLY A 26 -0.76 -12.16 -4.40
N GLY A 27 0.16 -11.67 -3.57
CA GLY A 27 0.38 -12.15 -2.21
C GLY A 27 -0.96 -12.33 -1.50
N GLY A 28 -1.37 -13.59 -1.39
CA GLY A 28 -2.55 -13.97 -0.63
C GLY A 28 -2.31 -13.46 0.78
N ARG A 29 -3.21 -12.60 1.25
CA ARG A 29 -3.23 -12.09 2.61
C ARG A 29 -3.21 -13.32 3.52
N GLU A 30 -2.11 -13.51 4.24
CA GLU A 30 -2.08 -14.50 5.32
C GLU A 30 -3.22 -14.15 6.28
N THR A 31 -4.12 -15.10 6.40
CA THR A 31 -5.28 -15.10 7.28
C THR A 31 -4.83 -15.61 8.64
N GLY A 32 -5.21 -14.92 9.73
CA GLY A 32 -5.27 -15.57 11.05
C GLY A 32 -4.73 -14.80 12.25
N LEU A 33 -3.93 -13.75 12.08
CA LEU A 33 -3.51 -12.89 13.20
C LEU A 33 -4.31 -11.58 13.16
N PRO A 34 -4.78 -11.04 14.31
CA PRO A 34 -5.33 -9.70 14.32
C PRO A 34 -4.27 -8.76 13.73
N GLN A 35 -4.60 -8.07 12.63
CA GLN A 35 -3.71 -7.06 12.05
C GLN A 35 -3.32 -6.13 13.19
N ARG A 36 -2.02 -6.09 13.51
CA ARG A 36 -1.49 -5.25 14.59
C ARG A 36 -2.02 -3.83 14.37
N GLU A 37 -2.61 -3.26 15.41
CA GLU A 37 -3.13 -1.90 15.32
C GLU A 37 -1.98 -0.90 15.41
N PHE A 38 -1.84 -0.07 14.38
CA PHE A 38 -0.87 1.01 14.36
C PHE A 38 -1.50 2.31 14.84
N ARG A 39 -0.71 3.05 15.64
CA ARG A 39 -1.05 4.40 16.09
C ARG A 39 -0.08 5.38 15.44
N ALA A 40 -0.60 6.49 14.94
CA ALA A 40 0.23 7.53 14.38
C ALA A 40 -0.39 8.91 14.58
N THR A 41 0.46 9.93 14.52
CA THR A 41 0.03 11.32 14.35
C THR A 41 0.22 11.72 12.90
N PHE A 42 -0.86 12.11 12.23
CA PHE A 42 -0.82 12.72 10.92
C PHE A 42 -0.63 14.23 11.06
N THR A 43 0.29 14.81 10.31
CA THR A 43 0.40 16.26 10.15
C THR A 43 0.15 16.59 8.69
N ASP A 44 -0.87 17.41 8.41
CA ASP A 44 -1.17 17.87 7.05
C ASP A 44 -0.22 19.00 6.61
N VAL A 45 -0.33 19.40 5.35
CA VAL A 45 0.47 20.50 4.77
C VAL A 45 0.21 21.86 5.45
N ASP A 46 -0.97 22.07 6.02
CA ASP A 46 -1.36 23.27 6.76
C ASP A 46 -0.90 23.25 8.23
N GLY A 47 -0.37 22.11 8.70
CA GLY A 47 0.14 21.92 10.05
C GLY A 47 -0.89 21.36 11.05
N THR A 48 -2.10 21.02 10.62
CA THR A 48 -3.10 20.36 11.45
C THR A 48 -2.60 19.00 11.87
N ARG A 49 -2.73 18.67 13.17
CA ARG A 49 -2.32 17.38 13.74
C ARG A 49 -3.53 16.55 14.10
N VAL A 50 -3.53 15.29 13.66
CA VAL A 50 -4.59 14.32 13.95
C VAL A 50 -3.96 13.03 14.46
N GLU A 51 -4.25 12.70 15.72
CA GLU A 51 -3.89 11.41 16.30
C GLU A 51 -4.90 10.34 15.88
N ALA A 52 -4.40 9.23 15.34
CA ALA A 52 -5.21 8.16 14.82
C ALA A 52 -4.71 6.78 15.23
N THR A 53 -5.66 5.85 15.38
CA THR A 53 -5.44 4.42 15.63
C THR A 53 -5.88 3.61 14.41
N ARG A 54 -5.58 2.30 14.37
CA ARG A 54 -5.91 1.42 13.24
C ARG A 54 -5.45 2.00 11.90
N VAL A 55 -4.23 2.55 11.90
CA VAL A 55 -3.67 3.25 10.76
C VAL A 55 -3.36 2.27 9.62
N THR A 56 -3.80 2.62 8.41
CA THR A 56 -3.49 1.88 7.17
C THR A 56 -3.16 2.86 6.03
N ALA A 57 -2.41 2.40 5.03
CA ALA A 57 -2.19 3.10 3.76
C ALA A 57 -2.72 2.22 2.62
N GLY A 58 -3.64 2.75 1.81
CA GLY A 58 -4.25 2.00 0.72
C GLY A 58 -4.98 0.72 1.17
N GLY A 59 -5.37 0.62 2.45
CA GLY A 59 -6.02 -0.56 3.04
C GLY A 59 -5.06 -1.64 3.56
N ASP A 60 -3.77 -1.34 3.68
CA ASP A 60 -2.73 -2.25 4.19
C ASP A 60 -1.91 -1.56 5.31
N THR A 61 -1.16 -2.32 6.10
CA THR A 61 -0.28 -1.83 7.18
C THR A 61 1.18 -1.70 6.70
N ASN A 62 1.35 -1.43 5.41
CA ASN A 62 2.62 -1.28 4.74
C ASN A 62 2.59 0.01 3.90
N LEU A 63 3.70 0.75 3.90
CA LEU A 63 3.89 1.82 2.92
C LEU A 63 4.46 1.22 1.64
N GLU A 64 3.71 1.33 0.54
CA GLU A 64 4.17 0.92 -0.78
C GLU A 64 4.64 2.13 -1.59
N GLY A 65 5.81 2.02 -2.22
CA GLY A 65 6.34 3.03 -3.11
C GLY A 65 7.37 2.47 -4.09
N GLU A 66 7.81 3.30 -5.03
CA GLU A 66 8.84 2.96 -6.00
C GLU A 66 10.21 3.44 -5.54
N ILE A 67 11.24 2.64 -5.82
CA ILE A 67 12.64 3.00 -5.63
C ILE A 67 13.42 2.58 -6.89
N GLY A 68 13.99 3.56 -7.61
CA GLY A 68 14.56 3.32 -8.94
C GLY A 68 13.52 2.72 -9.89
N ARG A 69 13.76 1.50 -10.38
CA ARG A 69 12.81 0.74 -11.22
C ARG A 69 12.03 -0.34 -10.44
N GLY A 70 12.29 -0.46 -9.13
CA GLY A 70 11.68 -1.44 -8.26
C GLY A 70 10.50 -0.88 -7.47
N ARG A 71 9.76 -1.78 -6.83
CA ARG A 71 8.71 -1.47 -5.86
C ARG A 71 9.12 -2.01 -4.50
N LEU A 72 9.03 -1.18 -3.47
CA LEU A 72 9.30 -1.57 -2.09
C LEU A 72 8.04 -1.42 -1.25
N ARG A 73 7.82 -2.39 -0.36
CA ARG A 73 6.83 -2.33 0.70
C ARG A 73 7.55 -2.30 2.03
N VAL A 74 7.34 -1.24 2.81
CA VAL A 74 7.93 -1.09 4.13
C VAL A 74 6.83 -1.27 5.18
N PRO A 75 6.91 -2.31 6.03
CA PRO A 75 5.94 -2.49 7.12
C PRO A 75 5.97 -1.33 8.10
N PHE A 76 4.80 -0.89 8.58
CA PHE A 76 4.70 0.20 9.56
C PHE A 76 5.45 -0.10 10.87
N ASP A 77 5.62 -1.39 11.22
CA ASP A 77 6.46 -1.83 12.33
C ASP A 77 7.90 -1.30 12.24
N ASN A 78 8.43 -1.19 11.03
CA ASN A 78 9.80 -0.77 10.78
C ASN A 78 9.93 0.75 10.60
N ILE A 79 8.82 1.48 10.54
CA ILE A 79 8.80 2.91 10.26
C ILE A 79 8.65 3.69 11.56
N GLY A 80 9.58 4.62 11.82
CA GLY A 80 9.43 5.61 12.89
C GLY A 80 8.65 6.84 12.43
N ARG A 81 9.03 7.39 11.26
CA ARG A 81 8.43 8.60 10.70
C ARG A 81 8.44 8.54 9.17
N ILE A 82 7.42 9.11 8.55
CA ILE A 82 7.39 9.41 7.11
C ILE A 82 7.34 10.93 6.97
N ARG A 83 8.22 11.50 6.15
CA ARG A 83 8.13 12.90 5.72
C ARG A 83 7.80 12.93 4.25
N LEU A 84 6.80 13.71 3.88
CA LEU A 84 6.38 13.86 2.49
C LEU A 84 6.80 15.25 2.01
N GLU A 85 7.52 15.29 0.90
CA GLU A 85 7.88 16.54 0.24
C GLU A 85 6.66 17.09 -0.50
N PRO A 86 6.42 18.41 -0.57
CA PRO A 86 5.33 18.97 -1.36
C PRO A 86 5.36 18.44 -2.82
N PRO A 87 4.19 18.24 -3.46
CA PRO A 87 4.14 17.80 -4.85
C PRO A 87 4.98 18.70 -5.75
N GLY A 88 5.95 18.10 -6.46
CA GLY A 88 6.80 18.80 -7.42
C GLY A 88 6.14 18.89 -8.81
N GLU A 89 6.94 18.79 -9.87
CA GLU A 89 6.43 18.73 -11.25
C GLU A 89 5.60 17.46 -11.50
N ASP A 90 5.97 16.34 -10.87
CA ASP A 90 5.19 15.10 -10.88
C ASP A 90 4.02 15.24 -9.89
N ARG A 91 2.81 15.35 -10.43
CA ARG A 91 1.57 15.44 -9.64
C ARG A 91 1.05 14.09 -9.19
N ASP A 92 1.48 13.01 -9.85
CA ASP A 92 0.99 11.65 -9.60
C ASP A 92 1.81 10.94 -8.53
N ARG A 93 3.05 11.40 -8.28
CA ARG A 93 3.94 10.85 -7.27
C ARG A 93 4.52 11.92 -6.36
N ILE A 94 4.73 11.53 -5.12
CA ILE A 94 5.30 12.36 -4.07
C ILE A 94 6.51 11.64 -3.47
N LYS A 95 7.58 12.39 -3.21
CA LYS A 95 8.75 11.85 -2.50
C LYS A 95 8.41 11.70 -1.02
N ALA A 96 8.62 10.50 -0.50
CA ALA A 96 8.46 10.17 0.89
C ALA A 96 9.81 9.72 1.46
N GLU A 97 10.38 10.51 2.37
CA GLU A 97 11.54 10.09 3.17
C GLU A 97 11.01 9.24 4.34
N VAL A 98 11.32 7.95 4.32
CA VAL A 98 10.92 6.98 5.33
C VAL A 98 12.06 6.82 6.33
N VAL A 99 11.90 7.40 7.51
CA VAL A 99 12.81 7.20 8.63
C VAL A 99 12.47 5.88 9.31
N LEU A 100 13.32 4.88 9.08
CA LEU A 100 13.20 3.58 9.71
C LEU A 100 13.51 3.67 11.20
N ARG A 101 12.97 2.72 11.98
CA ARG A 101 13.31 2.58 13.40
C ARG A 101 14.74 2.10 13.59
N GLU A 102 15.22 1.29 12.66
CA GLU A 102 16.56 0.73 12.62
C GLU A 102 17.09 0.82 11.18
N GLY A 103 18.36 1.19 11.03
CA GLY A 103 19.00 1.35 9.72
C GLY A 103 18.92 2.76 9.14
N GLU A 104 19.30 2.87 7.87
CA GLU A 104 19.33 4.15 7.15
C GLU A 104 17.93 4.53 6.63
N PRO A 105 17.59 5.83 6.57
CA PRO A 105 16.37 6.29 5.92
C PRO A 105 16.30 5.86 4.45
N VAL A 106 15.10 5.59 3.97
CA VAL A 106 14.85 5.21 2.58
C VAL A 106 13.90 6.20 1.93
N THR A 107 14.25 6.72 0.75
CA THR A 107 13.36 7.59 -0.02
C THR A 107 12.57 6.80 -1.05
N LEU A 108 11.25 6.91 -0.99
CA LEU A 108 10.31 6.26 -1.90
C LEU A 108 9.53 7.28 -2.72
N LEU A 109 9.18 6.92 -3.96
CA LEU A 109 8.15 7.62 -4.72
C LEU A 109 6.80 6.94 -4.45
N VAL A 110 5.94 7.62 -3.70
CA VAL A 110 4.60 7.13 -3.34
C VAL A 110 3.58 7.77 -4.27
N ARG A 111 2.51 7.06 -4.61
CA ARG A 111 1.42 7.67 -5.40
C ARG A 111 0.76 8.79 -4.59
N SER A 112 0.62 9.97 -5.16
CA SER A 112 -0.04 11.15 -4.57
C SER A 112 -1.50 10.86 -4.16
N SER A 113 -2.14 9.90 -4.82
CA SER A 113 -3.51 9.44 -4.54
C SER A 113 -3.61 8.40 -3.42
N THR A 114 -2.49 7.88 -2.91
CA THR A 114 -2.49 6.92 -1.80
C THR A 114 -3.21 7.54 -0.61
N THR A 115 -4.24 6.87 -0.11
CA THR A 115 -5.02 7.36 1.03
C THR A 115 -4.55 6.66 2.29
N PHE A 116 -4.28 7.46 3.32
CA PHE A 116 -4.05 7.02 4.68
C PHE A 116 -5.37 7.06 5.42
N TYR A 117 -5.66 5.99 6.14
CA TYR A 117 -6.86 5.86 6.96
C TYR A 117 -6.46 5.72 8.42
N GLY A 118 -7.35 6.17 9.30
CA GLY A 118 -7.21 5.96 10.73
C GLY A 118 -8.52 6.22 11.47
N GLN A 119 -8.51 5.91 12.75
CA GLN A 119 -9.66 6.04 13.64
C GLN A 119 -9.32 7.01 14.76
N THR A 120 -10.15 8.05 14.88
CA THR A 120 -10.05 9.11 15.88
C THR A 120 -11.22 8.98 16.87
N PRO A 121 -11.19 9.68 18.03
CA PRO A 121 -12.33 9.69 18.94
C PRO A 121 -13.64 10.18 18.29
N SER A 122 -13.53 11.07 17.29
CA SER A 122 -14.68 11.66 16.60
C SER A 122 -15.15 10.86 15.38
N GLY A 123 -14.43 9.79 15.00
CA GLY A 123 -14.80 8.93 13.87
C GLY A 123 -13.63 8.55 12.96
N ALA A 124 -13.99 8.03 11.79
CA ALA A 124 -13.01 7.62 10.77
C ALA A 124 -12.37 8.85 10.11
N TYR A 125 -11.05 8.84 10.01
CA TYR A 125 -10.26 9.87 9.37
C TYR A 125 -9.56 9.32 8.13
N GLN A 126 -9.49 10.14 7.08
CA GLN A 126 -8.78 9.81 5.86
C GLN A 126 -8.10 11.04 5.28
N ILE A 127 -6.90 10.85 4.72
CA ILE A 127 -6.13 11.93 4.08
C ILE A 127 -5.25 11.33 2.97
N ARG A 128 -5.05 12.07 1.88
CA ARG A 128 -4.19 11.60 0.77
C ARG A 128 -2.74 11.97 1.03
N ALA A 129 -1.82 11.18 0.48
CA ALA A 129 -0.37 11.39 0.60
C ALA A 129 0.05 12.81 0.18
N ARG A 130 -0.50 13.33 -0.91
CA ARG A 130 -0.21 14.71 -1.38
C ARG A 130 -0.60 15.83 -0.41
N ASP A 131 -1.54 15.55 0.51
CA ASP A 131 -2.07 16.51 1.47
C ASP A 131 -1.41 16.33 2.85
N LEU A 132 -0.54 15.32 2.99
CA LEU A 132 0.23 15.05 4.20
C LEU A 132 1.61 15.70 4.13
N LYS A 133 2.06 16.17 5.29
CA LYS A 133 3.43 16.63 5.52
C LYS A 133 4.25 15.57 6.24
N SER A 134 3.69 14.95 7.27
CA SER A 134 4.36 13.87 7.98
C SER A 134 3.39 12.88 8.64
N ILE A 135 3.93 11.70 8.91
CA ILE A 135 3.29 10.64 9.70
C ILE A 135 4.28 10.19 10.75
N ASP A 136 3.88 10.24 12.01
CA ASP A 136 4.70 9.89 13.16
C ASP A 136 4.12 8.65 13.85
N PHE A 137 4.75 7.49 13.70
CA PHE A 137 4.23 6.24 14.25
C PHE A 137 4.64 6.05 15.72
N THR A 138 3.65 5.97 16.59
CA THR A 138 3.83 5.66 18.02
C THR A 138 3.90 4.15 18.23
N ARG A 139 4.72 3.72 19.20
CA ARG A 139 4.96 2.30 19.50
C ARG A 139 3.80 1.66 20.25
#